data_AF-A0A920UH86-F1
#
_entry.id   AF-A0A920UH86-F1
#
_cell.length_a   1.000
_cell.length_b   1.000
_cell.length_c   1.000
_cell.angle_alpha   90.00
_cell.angle_beta   90.00
_cell.angle_gamma   90.00
#
_symmetry.space_group_name_H-M   'P 1'
#
loop_
_entity.id
_entity.type
_entity.pdbx_description
1 polymer ?
#
loop_
_entity_poly.entity_id
_entity_poly.type
_entity_poly.pdbx_seq_one_letter_code
_entity_poly.pdbx_strand_id
1 'polypeptide(L)'
;MENPPRDLSKEDGSESVEVLWYVSDYFSYHQRGQDAAKALTRVFNRLGLDFGILGSLEKCDGDSQRLVGEKGLFEELALITMSNFKNMNRAPWLSPTPCIQCL
;
A
#
# COMPACT_ATOMS: atom_id res chain seq x y z
N MET A 1 -13.81 -7.88 -11.60
CA MET A 1 -14.03 -7.03 -10.40
C MET A 1 -14.64 -5.75 -10.92
N GLU A 2 -15.85 -5.38 -10.48
CA GLU A 2 -16.60 -4.28 -11.10
C GLU A 2 -15.92 -2.92 -10.90
N ASN A 3 -15.29 -2.70 -9.73
CA ASN A 3 -14.50 -1.50 -9.42
C ASN A 3 -13.15 -1.91 -8.79
N PRO A 4 -12.03 -1.88 -9.54
CA PRO A 4 -10.71 -2.08 -8.97
C PRO A 4 -10.22 -0.84 -8.19
N PRO A 5 -9.27 -0.99 -7.24
CA PRO A 5 -8.60 0.14 -6.64
C PRO A 5 -7.95 1.01 -7.72
N ARG A 6 -7.94 2.33 -7.51
CA ARG A 6 -7.23 3.26 -8.39
C ARG A 6 -5.73 3.08 -8.27
N ASP A 7 -5.05 3.06 -9.40
CA ASP A 7 -3.60 2.93 -9.48
C ASP A 7 -2.97 4.31 -9.69
N LEU A 8 -2.57 4.93 -8.58
CA LEU A 8 -2.08 6.31 -8.59
C LEU A 8 -0.74 6.45 -9.31
N SER A 9 0.01 5.36 -9.58
CA SER A 9 1.27 5.47 -10.33
C SER A 9 1.06 5.77 -11.82
N LYS A 10 -0.16 5.57 -12.31
CA LYS A 10 -0.55 5.86 -13.70
C LYS A 10 -1.20 7.22 -13.86
N GLU A 11 -1.44 7.92 -12.76
CA GLU A 11 -2.10 9.21 -12.73
C GLU A 11 -1.05 10.32 -12.58
N ASP A 12 -1.37 11.51 -13.09
CA ASP A 12 -0.50 12.69 -13.11
C ASP A 12 -0.41 13.43 -11.76
N GLY A 13 -0.91 12.80 -10.69
CA GLY A 13 -0.84 13.31 -9.31
C GLY A 13 -1.76 14.50 -9.01
N SER A 14 -2.71 14.77 -9.90
CA SER A 14 -3.70 15.85 -9.79
C SER A 14 -4.90 15.46 -8.92
N GLU A 15 -5.22 14.17 -8.83
CA GLU A 15 -6.35 13.66 -8.06
C GLU A 15 -5.87 12.98 -6.76
N SER A 16 -6.37 13.49 -5.63
CA SER A 16 -6.16 12.90 -4.31
C SER A 16 -7.25 11.88 -4.01
N VAL A 17 -6.90 10.79 -3.33
CA VAL A 17 -7.86 9.84 -2.76
C VAL A 17 -8.12 10.13 -1.28
N GLU A 18 -9.32 9.81 -0.80
CA GLU A 18 -9.63 9.87 0.64
C GLU A 18 -8.79 8.86 1.44
N VAL A 19 -8.63 7.65 0.89
CA VAL A 19 -7.87 6.57 1.52
C VAL A 19 -6.77 6.07 0.60
N LEU A 20 -5.52 6.25 1.02
CA LEU A 20 -4.38 5.62 0.37
C LEU A 20 -4.07 4.29 1.06
N TRP A 21 -4.29 3.19 0.35
CA TRP A 21 -4.05 1.84 0.84
C TRP A 21 -2.66 1.32 0.42
N TYR A 22 -1.82 0.99 1.41
CA TYR A 22 -0.59 0.23 1.22
C TYR A 22 -0.90 -1.27 1.10
N VAL A 23 -0.63 -1.87 -0.06
CA VAL A 23 -1.03 -3.26 -0.34
C VAL A 23 0.00 -4.26 0.19
N SER A 24 1.28 -3.93 0.16
CA SER A 24 2.41 -4.84 0.36
C SER A 24 2.58 -5.85 -0.79
N ASP A 25 3.82 -6.31 -0.93
CA ASP A 25 4.24 -7.39 -1.80
C ASP A 25 3.46 -8.69 -1.55
N TYR A 26 3.16 -9.03 -0.29
CA TYR A 26 2.49 -10.29 0.01
C TYR A 26 1.09 -10.37 -0.63
N PHE A 27 0.30 -9.31 -0.48
CA PHE A 27 -1.05 -9.24 -1.06
C PHE A 27 -1.04 -9.01 -2.57
N SER A 28 0.05 -8.45 -3.10
CA SER A 28 0.24 -8.22 -4.54
C SER A 28 0.66 -9.48 -5.30
N TYR A 29 1.57 -10.28 -4.74
CA TYR A 29 2.20 -11.40 -5.46
C TYR A 29 1.67 -12.79 -5.06
N HIS A 30 1.23 -13.01 -3.82
CA HIS A 30 0.73 -14.32 -3.42
C HIS A 30 -0.75 -14.50 -3.71
N GLN A 31 -1.13 -15.62 -4.32
CA GLN A 31 -2.52 -15.93 -4.68
C GLN A 31 -3.50 -15.77 -3.50
N ARG A 32 -3.14 -16.28 -2.31
CA ARG A 32 -3.95 -16.15 -1.09
C ARG A 32 -4.09 -14.69 -0.66
N GLY A 33 -3.02 -13.92 -0.79
CA GLY A 33 -3.01 -12.48 -0.54
C GLY A 33 -3.92 -11.73 -1.54
N GLN A 34 -3.85 -12.06 -2.83
CA GLN A 34 -4.69 -11.44 -3.85
C GLN A 34 -6.19 -11.70 -3.61
N ASP A 35 -6.56 -12.87 -3.10
CA ASP A 35 -7.96 -13.18 -2.77
C ASP A 35 -8.45 -12.34 -1.59
N ALA A 36 -7.61 -12.13 -0.58
CA ALA A 36 -7.88 -11.20 0.52
C ALA A 36 -7.95 -9.74 0.06
N ALA A 37 -7.03 -9.31 -0.82
CA ALA A 37 -7.02 -7.97 -1.40
C ALA A 37 -8.32 -7.68 -2.17
N LYS A 38 -8.76 -8.61 -3.04
CA LYS A 38 -10.05 -8.50 -3.75
C LYS A 38 -11.23 -8.44 -2.79
N ALA A 39 -11.19 -9.16 -1.66
CA ALA A 39 -12.24 -9.11 -0.65
C ALA A 39 -12.31 -7.73 0.01
N LEU A 40 -11.16 -7.16 0.37
CA LEU A 40 -11.08 -5.83 0.94
C LEU A 40 -11.58 -4.75 -0.03
N THR A 41 -11.20 -4.83 -1.31
CA THR A 41 -11.73 -3.95 -2.37
C THR A 41 -13.25 -3.97 -2.43
N ARG A 42 -13.89 -5.15 -2.32
CA ARG A 42 -15.35 -5.25 -2.28
C ARG A 42 -15.96 -4.55 -1.07
N VAL A 43 -15.30 -4.62 0.09
CA VAL A 43 -15.75 -3.93 1.31
C VAL A 43 -15.65 -2.42 1.13
N PHE A 44 -14.51 -1.91 0.66
CA PHE A 44 -14.33 -0.47 0.44
C PHE A 44 -15.32 0.10 -0.59
N ASN A 45 -15.53 -0.61 -1.69
CA ASN A 45 -16.56 -0.25 -2.67
C ASN A 45 -17.96 -0.23 -2.06
N ARG A 46 -18.27 -1.18 -1.16
CA ARG A 46 -19.59 -1.24 -0.52
C ARG A 46 -19.79 -0.12 0.50
N LEU A 47 -18.71 0.34 1.12
CA LEU A 47 -18.69 1.50 2.02
C LEU A 47 -18.70 2.83 1.26
N GLY A 48 -18.49 2.82 -0.06
CA GLY A 48 -18.45 4.03 -0.89
C GLY A 48 -17.21 4.88 -0.65
N LEU A 49 -16.10 4.27 -0.20
CA LEU A 49 -14.84 4.97 0.03
C LEU A 49 -14.17 5.30 -1.32
N ASP A 50 -13.55 6.47 -1.42
CA ASP A 50 -12.60 6.79 -2.49
C ASP A 50 -11.20 6.35 -2.07
N PHE A 51 -10.71 5.26 -2.65
CA PHE A 51 -9.44 4.67 -2.28
C PHE A 51 -8.55 4.35 -3.48
N GLY A 52 -7.24 4.50 -3.26
CA GLY A 52 -6.21 4.22 -4.24
C GLY A 52 -5.03 3.48 -3.64
N ILE A 53 -4.19 2.94 -4.51
CA ILE A 53 -2.93 2.27 -4.18
C ILE A 53 -1.77 2.99 -4.86
N LEU A 54 -0.57 2.86 -4.31
CA LEU A 54 0.64 3.43 -4.92
C LEU A 54 1.10 2.68 -6.18
N GLY A 55 0.59 1.47 -6.42
CA GLY A 55 0.93 0.66 -7.58
C GLY A 55 2.43 0.43 -7.70
N SER A 56 3.03 0.80 -8.83
CA SER A 56 4.47 0.61 -9.08
C SER A 56 5.39 1.51 -8.24
N LEU A 57 4.83 2.53 -7.58
CA LEU A 57 5.56 3.39 -6.65
C LEU A 57 5.65 2.79 -5.25
N GLU A 58 4.87 1.74 -4.97
CA GLU A 58 4.98 0.99 -3.72
C GLU A 58 6.29 0.19 -3.69
N LYS A 59 6.99 0.23 -2.56
CA LYS A 59 8.16 -0.61 -2.28
C LYS A 59 7.86 -1.55 -1.11
N CYS A 60 8.56 -2.69 -1.12
CA CYS A 60 8.52 -3.67 -0.03
C CYS A 60 8.90 -2.98 1.29
N ASP A 61 8.23 -3.36 2.37
CA ASP A 61 8.47 -2.87 3.73
C ASP A 61 9.78 -3.41 4.32
N GLY A 62 10.39 -4.41 3.67
CA GLY A 62 11.69 -4.94 4.04
C GLY A 62 11.63 -5.89 5.23
N ASP A 63 10.49 -6.52 5.52
CA ASP A 63 10.38 -7.39 6.70
C ASP A 63 11.36 -8.57 6.66
N SER A 64 11.55 -9.17 5.47
CA SER A 64 12.52 -10.25 5.31
C SER A 64 13.94 -9.79 5.67
N GLN A 65 14.33 -8.60 5.21
CA GLN A 65 15.62 -7.97 5.49
C GLN A 65 15.78 -7.69 6.99
N ARG A 66 14.73 -7.18 7.62
CA ARG A 66 14.70 -6.94 9.07
C ARG A 66 14.91 -8.24 9.86
N LEU A 67 14.24 -9.33 9.47
CA LEU A 67 14.32 -10.63 10.15
C LEU A 67 15.70 -11.30 10.01
N VAL A 68 16.37 -11.15 8.87
CA VAL A 68 17.73 -11.70 8.66
C VAL A 68 18.84 -10.82 9.24
N GLY A 69 18.49 -9.66 9.81
CA GLY A 69 19.44 -8.75 10.49
C GLY A 69 20.02 -7.65 9.61
N GLU A 70 19.55 -7.49 8.37
CA GLU A 70 19.96 -6.46 7.41
C GLU A 70 19.29 -5.10 7.71
N LYS A 71 19.59 -4.54 8.89
CA LYS A 71 18.94 -3.32 9.40
C LYS A 71 19.11 -2.11 8.49
N GLY A 72 20.29 -1.92 7.89
CA GLY A 72 20.55 -0.77 7.01
C GLY A 72 19.67 -0.78 5.76
N LEU A 73 19.48 -1.96 5.16
CA LEU A 73 18.61 -2.10 3.99
C LEU A 73 17.12 -1.93 4.37
N PHE A 74 16.71 -2.44 5.54
CA PHE A 74 15.37 -2.19 6.07
C PHE A 74 15.10 -0.69 6.25
N GLU A 75 16.04 0.05 6.86
CA GLU A 75 15.92 1.50 7.06
C GLU A 75 15.83 2.25 5.72
N GLU A 76 16.63 1.87 4.72
CA GLU A 76 16.57 2.46 3.38
C GLU A 76 15.20 2.23 2.71
N LEU A 77 14.70 1.00 2.74
CA LEU A 77 13.40 0.64 2.16
C LEU A 77 12.24 1.38 2.84
N ALA A 78 12.29 1.51 4.17
CA ALA A 78 11.32 2.28 4.94
C ALA A 78 11.34 3.77 4.54
N LEU A 79 12.53 4.37 4.40
CA LEU A 79 12.68 5.77 3.99
C LEU A 79 12.14 6.02 2.57
N ILE A 80 12.43 5.12 1.63
CA ILE A 80 11.92 5.22 0.25
C ILE A 80 10.39 5.17 0.25
N THR A 81 9.83 4.20 0.97
CA THR A 81 8.38 4.02 1.05
C THR A 81 7.72 5.27 1.65
N MET A 82 8.22 5.77 2.78
CA MET A 82 7.73 7.00 3.41
C MET A 82 7.84 8.22 2.49
N SER A 83 8.92 8.33 1.71
CA SER A 83 9.10 9.42 0.73
C SER A 83 8.01 9.36 -0.35
N ASN A 84 7.75 8.17 -0.90
CA ASN A 84 6.70 7.98 -1.91
C ASN A 84 5.32 8.30 -1.36
N PHE A 85 5.03 7.91 -0.12
CA PHE A 85 3.79 8.27 0.57
C PHE A 85 3.62 9.79 0.72
N LYS A 86 4.67 10.51 1.12
CA LYS A 86 4.64 11.98 1.25
C LYS A 86 4.45 12.69 -0.09
N ASN A 87 5.04 12.14 -1.15
CA ASN A 87 4.94 12.72 -2.49
C ASN A 87 3.55 12.52 -3.09
N MET A 88 2.88 11.41 -2.74
CA MET A 88 1.60 11.01 -3.32
C MET A 88 0.39 11.43 -2.47
N ASN A 89 0.55 11.67 -1.16
CA ASN A 89 -0.58 11.95 -0.29
C ASN A 89 -0.49 13.30 0.44
N ARG A 90 -1.47 14.16 0.14
CA ARG A 90 -1.84 15.36 0.90
C ARG A 90 -2.90 15.06 1.99
N ALA A 91 -3.33 13.81 2.17
CA ALA A 91 -4.34 13.37 3.15
C ALA A 91 -3.75 12.45 4.26
N PRO A 92 -4.41 12.33 5.43
CA PRO A 92 -3.98 11.42 6.51
C PRO A 92 -4.07 9.95 6.06
N TRP A 93 -3.01 9.18 6.30
CA TRP A 93 -2.88 7.78 5.90
C TRP A 93 -3.73 6.88 6.80
N LEU A 94 -4.62 6.08 6.20
CA LEU A 94 -5.36 5.00 6.85
C LEU A 94 -4.79 3.69 6.32
N SER A 95 -3.79 3.15 7.00
CA SER A 95 -3.44 1.74 6.80
C SER A 95 -4.46 0.90 7.57
N PRO A 96 -5.35 0.12 6.93
CA PRO A 96 -6.31 -0.74 7.63
C PRO A 96 -5.62 -1.80 8.49
N THR A 97 -4.33 -2.00 8.25
CA THR A 97 -3.42 -2.82 9.06
C THR A 97 -2.27 -1.92 9.49
N PRO A 98 -2.13 -1.55 10.78
CA PRO A 98 -0.78 -1.42 11.30
C PRO A 98 -0.10 -2.74 10.92
N CYS A 99 0.94 -2.69 10.10
CA CYS A 99 1.67 -3.89 9.73
C CYS A 99 2.00 -4.57 11.07
N ILE A 100 1.39 -5.73 11.36
CA ILE A 100 1.58 -6.47 12.64
C ILE A 100 3.08 -6.78 12.86
N GLN A 101 3.83 -6.67 11.77
CA GLN A 101 5.23 -6.92 11.62
C GLN A 101 6.11 -5.68 11.90
N CYS A 102 5.56 -4.47 11.85
CA CYS A 102 6.26 -3.21 12.15
C CYS A 102 6.07 -2.71 13.59
N LEU A 103 5.33 -3.45 14.44
CA LEU A 103 5.23 -3.21 15.89
C LEU A 103 6.31 -3.96 16.65
#